data_AF-A0A1D1ZZ61-F1
#
_entry.id   AF-A0A1D1ZZ61-F1
#
_cell.length_a   1.000
_cell.length_b   1.000
_cell.length_c   1.000
_cell.angle_alpha   90.00
_cell.angle_beta   90.00
_cell.angle_gamma   90.00
#
_symmetry.space_group_name_H-M   'P 1'
#
loop_
_entity.id
_entity.type
_entity.pdbx_description
1 polymer ?
#
loop_
_entity_poly.entity_id
_entity_poly.type
_entity_poly.pdbx_seq_one_letter_code
_entity_poly.pdbx_strand_id
1 'polypeptide(L)'
;WQHALPMSTKSPVHLNSKSPKRFKYSAAMIGAVAGVSLGHRGPAAEISTRLSLSFAHLRPPKRCSRVTPQAMTSWDPEGLFAKKPAASNLLARNMTKRKYGLEDAAELEVKELKAREQKELQRRRDARTPPEDPQQLVTFFLDLPGEEIAWEAARCAPLLTPAFFLQLDRIIGAERFAAKPDATRLKQLEQLRDDITKALEGVKTKLAETVTPAESLKGVLQARDKKAALLELAGKNGINAAFIQLLDENIATAGAAQQQKAVEVMTKLRAEASRYLTA
;
A
#
# COMPACT_ATOMS: atom_id res chain seq x y z
N TRP A 1 -35.47 54.21 38.08
CA TRP A 1 -34.84 53.44 39.15
C TRP A 1 -33.99 52.34 38.53
N GLN A 2 -32.95 52.61 37.73
CA GLN A 2 -31.68 53.27 38.06
C GLN A 2 -31.02 52.69 39.31
N HIS A 3 -30.09 51.75 39.10
CA HIS A 3 -28.85 51.68 39.86
C HIS A 3 -27.70 51.44 38.87
N ALA A 4 -27.02 52.55 38.56
CA ALA A 4 -25.68 52.60 38.01
C ALA A 4 -24.66 52.55 39.16
N LEU A 5 -23.40 52.21 38.82
CA LEU A 5 -22.10 52.72 39.34
C LEU A 5 -21.00 51.64 39.10
N PRO A 6 -19.70 51.99 39.01
CA PRO A 6 -19.09 53.00 38.15
C PRO A 6 -17.84 52.49 37.40
N MET A 7 -17.45 53.26 36.39
CA MET A 7 -16.20 53.16 35.63
C MET A 7 -14.98 53.40 36.54
N SER A 8 -13.90 52.63 36.32
CA SER A 8 -12.56 52.94 36.83
C SER A 8 -11.58 53.03 35.67
N THR A 9 -10.99 54.21 35.55
CA THR A 9 -10.05 54.68 34.56
C THR A 9 -8.63 54.19 34.88
N LYS A 10 -7.96 53.53 33.93
CA LYS A 10 -6.49 53.49 33.90
C LYS A 10 -5.98 53.91 32.52
N SER A 11 -5.19 54.97 32.57
CA SER A 11 -4.52 55.69 31.48
C SER A 11 -3.40 54.84 30.83
N PRO A 12 -2.93 55.24 29.63
CA PRO A 12 -2.15 54.39 28.74
C PRO A 12 -0.64 54.54 28.96
N VAL A 13 0.10 53.43 28.85
CA VAL A 13 1.55 53.45 28.68
C VAL A 13 1.86 53.13 27.22
N HIS A 14 2.28 54.15 26.48
CA HIS A 14 3.01 53.99 25.22
C HIS A 14 4.44 53.53 25.52
N LEU A 15 4.94 52.54 24.78
CA LEU A 15 6.34 52.48 24.31
C LEU A 15 6.49 51.42 23.20
N ASN A 16 6.34 51.90 21.97
CA ASN A 16 7.23 51.73 20.82
C ASN A 16 8.18 50.51 20.76
N SER A 17 8.00 49.70 19.71
CA SER A 17 8.96 49.56 18.59
C SER A 17 9.23 48.12 18.13
N LYS A 18 9.39 48.01 16.80
CA LYS A 18 10.02 46.94 16.01
C LYS A 18 9.17 45.72 15.64
N SER A 19 8.44 45.90 14.55
CA SER A 19 8.05 44.86 13.61
C SER A 19 9.26 44.15 12.96
N PRO A 20 9.31 42.80 12.91
CA PRO A 20 10.09 42.07 11.93
C PRO A 20 9.21 41.58 10.76
N LYS A 21 9.47 42.21 9.62
CA LYS A 21 9.45 41.72 8.23
C LYS A 21 8.72 40.39 7.95
N ARG A 22 7.66 40.53 7.12
CA ARG A 22 7.04 39.50 6.28
C ARG A 22 8.11 38.60 5.62
N PHE A 23 8.07 37.31 5.91
CA PHE A 23 8.56 36.29 4.99
C PHE A 23 7.36 35.58 4.37
N LYS A 24 7.04 35.97 3.14
CA LYS A 24 6.11 35.23 2.27
C LYS A 24 6.85 33.99 1.81
N TYR A 25 6.49 32.81 2.29
CA TYR A 25 6.84 31.57 1.60
C TYR A 25 5.74 31.29 0.57
N SER A 26 6.16 31.42 -0.68
CA SER A 26 5.42 31.05 -1.89
C SER A 26 5.05 29.56 -1.83
N ALA A 27 3.76 29.28 -1.86
CA ALA A 27 3.24 27.96 -2.22
C ALA A 27 3.37 27.81 -3.74
N ALA A 28 4.39 27.08 -4.19
CA ALA A 28 4.54 26.64 -5.56
C ALA A 28 5.18 25.25 -5.57
N MET A 29 4.35 24.22 -5.74
CA MET A 29 4.65 22.95 -6.42
C MET A 29 3.46 22.00 -6.22
N ILE A 30 2.38 22.25 -6.94
CA ILE A 30 1.36 21.25 -7.28
C ILE A 30 1.09 21.44 -8.77
N GLY A 31 1.41 20.41 -9.57
CA GLY A 31 0.89 20.22 -10.93
C GLY A 31 1.89 20.32 -12.07
N ALA A 32 2.34 19.16 -12.57
CA ALA A 32 2.46 18.86 -14.01
C ALA A 32 2.98 17.43 -14.22
N VAL A 33 2.09 16.43 -14.19
CA VAL A 33 2.30 15.19 -14.96
C VAL A 33 1.64 15.44 -16.30
N ALA A 34 2.47 15.70 -17.32
CA ALA A 34 2.04 15.84 -18.70
C ALA A 34 1.56 14.47 -19.20
N GLY A 35 0.24 14.26 -19.18
CA GLY A 35 -0.43 13.26 -19.99
C GLY A 35 -0.40 13.71 -21.46
N VAL A 36 0.27 12.92 -22.29
CA VAL A 36 0.32 13.08 -23.74
C VAL A 36 -1.10 12.92 -24.29
N SER A 37 -1.65 14.03 -24.81
CA SER A 37 -2.87 14.07 -25.58
C SER A 37 -2.57 13.60 -27.01
N LEU A 38 -3.13 12.45 -27.39
CA LEU A 38 -3.28 12.06 -28.79
C LEU A 38 -4.40 12.89 -29.41
N GLY A 39 -4.08 13.57 -30.51
CA GLY A 39 -5.06 13.87 -31.54
C GLY A 39 -4.76 15.14 -32.33
N HIS A 40 -4.30 14.99 -33.59
CA HIS A 40 -5.00 15.58 -34.74
C HIS A 40 -4.43 15.14 -36.11
N ARG A 41 -5.36 14.64 -36.94
CA ARG A 41 -5.57 14.89 -38.38
C ARG A 41 -4.44 14.71 -39.41
N GLY A 42 -4.72 13.81 -40.35
CA GLY A 42 -4.89 14.19 -41.78
C GLY A 42 -3.83 13.71 -42.77
N PRO A 43 -4.19 13.51 -44.06
CA PRO A 43 -3.47 12.64 -45.00
C PRO A 43 -2.68 13.39 -46.09
N ALA A 44 -1.92 12.58 -46.85
CA ALA A 44 -1.39 12.81 -48.21
C ALA A 44 -0.17 13.74 -48.39
N ALA A 45 0.95 13.15 -48.85
CA ALA A 45 1.67 13.58 -50.04
C ALA A 45 2.73 12.55 -50.41
N GLU A 46 2.59 11.98 -51.62
CA GLU A 46 3.62 11.22 -52.32
C GLU A 46 4.80 12.13 -52.67
N ILE A 47 6.04 11.68 -52.43
CA ILE A 47 7.19 12.07 -53.27
C ILE A 47 8.08 10.84 -53.46
N SER A 48 8.04 10.35 -54.69
CA SER A 48 9.00 9.44 -55.31
C SER A 48 10.32 10.19 -55.57
N THR A 49 11.46 9.62 -55.19
CA THR A 49 12.70 9.63 -56.01
C THR A 49 13.74 8.64 -55.48
N ARG A 50 14.00 7.61 -56.30
CA ARG A 50 15.30 7.05 -56.71
C ARG A 50 16.46 6.96 -55.70
N LEU A 51 16.85 5.69 -55.48
CA LEU A 51 18.20 5.12 -55.71
C LEU A 51 19.42 5.93 -55.27
N SER A 52 20.10 5.44 -54.23
CA SER A 52 21.54 5.23 -54.29
C SER A 52 21.94 4.07 -53.39
N LEU A 53 22.48 3.00 -54.01
CA LEU A 53 23.22 1.96 -53.32
C LEU A 53 24.41 2.61 -52.60
N SER A 54 24.46 2.46 -51.28
CA SER A 54 25.69 2.64 -50.51
C SER A 54 26.06 1.32 -49.86
N PHE A 55 27.06 0.74 -50.51
CA PHE A 55 27.82 -0.42 -50.13
C PHE A 55 28.43 -0.26 -48.73
N ALA A 56 28.58 -1.41 -48.05
CA ALA A 56 29.49 -1.64 -46.93
C ALA A 56 29.21 -0.88 -45.63
N HIS A 57 28.86 -1.64 -44.57
CA HIS A 57 29.75 -1.89 -43.43
C HIS A 57 29.26 -3.18 -42.76
N LEU A 58 29.56 -4.30 -43.42
CA LEU A 58 29.51 -5.61 -42.80
C LEU A 58 30.39 -5.54 -41.55
N ARG A 59 29.79 -5.76 -40.38
CA ARG A 59 30.54 -5.99 -39.14
C ARG A 59 31.56 -7.08 -39.43
N PRO A 60 32.84 -6.88 -39.09
CA PRO A 60 33.84 -7.90 -39.34
C PRO A 60 33.42 -9.20 -38.63
N PRO A 61 33.53 -10.37 -39.28
CA PRO A 61 33.32 -11.63 -38.58
C PRO A 61 34.28 -11.67 -37.40
N LYS A 62 33.73 -11.99 -36.22
CA LYS A 62 34.53 -12.27 -35.02
C LYS A 62 35.59 -13.29 -35.44
N ARG A 63 36.85 -12.87 -35.47
CA ARG A 63 37.99 -13.76 -35.70
C ARG A 63 37.82 -14.96 -34.78
N CYS A 64 37.63 -16.12 -35.37
CA CYS A 64 37.80 -17.40 -34.70
C CYS A 64 39.16 -17.36 -34.02
N SER A 65 39.15 -17.41 -32.70
CA SER A 65 40.36 -17.48 -31.89
C SER A 65 41.20 -18.64 -32.39
N ARG A 66 42.41 -18.28 -32.84
CA ARG A 66 43.58 -19.12 -33.07
C ARG A 66 43.48 -20.46 -32.31
N VAL A 67 43.38 -21.55 -33.06
CA VAL A 67 43.65 -22.91 -32.56
C VAL A 67 45.06 -22.91 -32.01
N THR A 68 45.20 -22.94 -30.69
CA THR A 68 46.49 -23.22 -30.05
C THR A 68 46.88 -24.67 -30.36
N PRO A 69 48.15 -24.95 -30.69
CA PRO A 69 48.61 -26.31 -30.90
C PRO A 69 48.38 -27.11 -29.61
N GLN A 70 47.53 -28.11 -29.71
CA GLN A 70 47.35 -29.11 -28.68
C GLN A 70 48.53 -30.06 -28.78
N ALA A 71 49.49 -29.93 -27.87
CA ALA A 71 50.32 -30.99 -27.29
C ALA A 71 51.64 -30.40 -26.80
N MET A 72 51.85 -30.44 -25.48
CA MET A 72 52.94 -31.19 -24.83
C MET A 72 53.04 -30.73 -23.37
N THR A 73 53.26 -31.72 -22.49
CA THR A 73 53.56 -31.63 -21.05
C THR A 73 52.43 -31.15 -20.13
N SER A 74 51.41 -31.98 -19.89
CA SER A 74 50.67 -31.98 -18.62
C SER A 74 51.30 -33.00 -17.65
N TRP A 75 52.53 -32.72 -17.21
CA TRP A 75 53.11 -33.35 -16.03
C TRP A 75 53.09 -32.31 -14.92
N ASP A 76 52.13 -32.42 -14.01
CA ASP A 76 51.95 -31.56 -12.84
C ASP A 76 51.88 -32.47 -11.59
N PRO A 77 53.03 -32.93 -11.07
CA PRO A 77 53.10 -33.87 -9.95
C PRO A 77 52.73 -33.22 -8.60
N GLU A 78 52.74 -31.89 -8.53
CA GLU A 78 52.46 -31.10 -7.31
C GLU A 78 51.04 -30.49 -7.31
N GLY A 79 50.27 -30.65 -8.40
CA GLY A 79 48.88 -30.21 -8.49
C GLY A 79 48.69 -28.69 -8.37
N LEU A 80 49.69 -27.91 -8.78
CA LEU A 80 49.73 -26.45 -8.59
C LEU A 80 48.79 -25.70 -9.54
N PHE A 81 48.41 -26.29 -10.68
CA PHE A 81 47.51 -25.65 -11.63
C PHE A 81 46.09 -26.19 -11.51
N ALA A 82 45.13 -25.29 -11.28
CA ALA A 82 43.72 -25.65 -11.25
C ALA A 82 43.32 -26.37 -12.55
N LYS A 83 43.01 -27.67 -12.45
CA LYS A 83 42.47 -28.46 -13.57
C LYS A 83 41.26 -27.74 -14.14
N LYS A 84 41.26 -27.44 -15.44
CA LYS A 84 40.10 -26.83 -16.11
C LYS A 84 38.86 -27.66 -15.75
N PRO A 85 37.79 -27.05 -15.19
CA PRO A 85 36.59 -27.80 -14.86
C PRO A 85 36.07 -28.46 -16.15
N ALA A 86 35.78 -29.76 -16.06
CA ALA A 86 35.38 -30.55 -17.21
C ALA A 86 34.21 -29.89 -17.95
N ALA A 87 34.29 -29.84 -19.28
CA ALA A 87 33.24 -29.28 -20.15
C ALA A 87 31.89 -30.01 -20.02
N SER A 88 31.83 -31.12 -19.27
CA SER A 88 30.63 -31.92 -18.98
C SER A 88 29.54 -31.19 -18.19
N ASN A 89 29.85 -30.07 -17.52
CA ASN A 89 28.88 -29.35 -16.68
C ASN A 89 28.04 -28.30 -17.44
N LEU A 90 28.31 -28.05 -18.73
CA LEU A 90 27.58 -27.04 -19.53
C LEU A 90 26.15 -27.48 -19.86
N LEU A 91 25.96 -28.76 -20.22
CA LEU A 91 24.65 -29.35 -20.47
C LEU A 91 23.78 -29.33 -19.22
N ALA A 92 24.32 -29.76 -18.08
CA ALA A 92 23.65 -29.67 -16.79
C ALA A 92 23.26 -28.22 -16.48
N ARG A 93 24.18 -27.25 -16.63
CA ARG A 93 23.90 -25.83 -16.41
C ARG A 93 22.80 -25.27 -17.32
N ASN A 94 22.77 -25.67 -18.59
CA ASN A 94 21.74 -25.22 -19.54
C ASN A 94 20.38 -25.88 -19.26
N MET A 95 20.36 -27.16 -18.87
CA MET A 95 19.14 -27.84 -18.44
C MET A 95 18.57 -27.20 -17.17
N THR A 96 19.42 -26.88 -16.19
CA THR A 96 19.05 -26.15 -14.97
C THR A 96 18.51 -24.76 -15.30
N LYS A 97 19.16 -23.99 -16.17
CA LYS A 97 18.64 -22.69 -16.64
C LYS A 97 17.30 -22.78 -17.36
N ARG A 98 17.09 -23.84 -18.15
CA ARG A 98 15.79 -24.08 -18.81
C ARG A 98 14.70 -24.45 -17.81
N LYS A 99 15.02 -25.29 -16.81
CA LYS A 99 14.07 -25.63 -15.73
C LYS A 99 13.66 -24.39 -14.94
N TYR A 100 14.63 -23.60 -14.45
CA TYR A 100 14.32 -22.37 -13.74
C TYR A 100 13.58 -21.35 -14.63
N GLY A 101 13.97 -21.20 -15.90
CA GLY A 101 13.25 -20.30 -16.82
C GLY A 101 11.83 -20.75 -17.15
N LEU A 102 11.54 -22.06 -17.13
CA LEU A 102 10.18 -22.61 -17.28
C LEU A 102 9.37 -22.46 -15.98
N GLU A 103 9.99 -22.66 -14.83
CA GLU A 103 9.38 -22.40 -13.51
C GLU A 103 9.03 -20.90 -13.37
N ASP A 104 9.96 -20.02 -13.75
CA ASP A 104 9.73 -18.57 -13.80
C ASP A 104 8.55 -18.22 -14.74
N ALA A 105 8.48 -18.84 -15.92
CA ALA A 105 7.37 -18.63 -16.86
C ALA A 105 6.03 -19.13 -16.29
N ALA A 106 6.01 -20.33 -15.68
CA ALA A 106 4.81 -20.89 -15.06
C ALA A 106 4.33 -20.05 -13.86
N GLU A 107 5.26 -19.55 -13.05
CA GLU A 107 4.94 -18.62 -11.97
C GLU A 107 4.34 -17.32 -12.48
N LEU A 108 4.86 -16.77 -13.59
CA LEU A 108 4.32 -15.58 -14.21
C LEU A 108 2.91 -15.82 -14.74
N GLU A 109 2.65 -16.95 -15.40
CA GLU A 109 1.30 -17.33 -15.86
C GLU A 109 0.31 -17.43 -14.69
N VAL A 110 0.69 -18.08 -13.60
CA VAL A 110 -0.14 -18.16 -12.38
C VAL A 110 -0.38 -16.78 -11.77
N LYS A 111 0.63 -15.91 -11.74
CA LYS A 111 0.49 -14.53 -11.26
C LYS A 111 -0.47 -13.73 -12.14
N GLU A 112 -0.40 -13.90 -13.46
CA GLU A 112 -1.31 -13.24 -14.39
C GLU A 112 -2.75 -13.73 -14.25
N LEU A 113 -2.97 -15.04 -14.11
CA LEU A 113 -4.30 -15.61 -13.89
C LEU A 113 -4.92 -15.08 -12.59
N LYS A 114 -4.18 -15.10 -11.49
CA LYS A 114 -4.63 -14.52 -10.22
C LYS A 114 -4.93 -13.03 -10.34
N ALA A 115 -4.11 -12.29 -11.07
CA ALA A 115 -4.36 -10.87 -11.30
C ALA A 115 -5.62 -10.62 -12.14
N ARG A 116 -5.95 -11.51 -13.09
CA ARG A 116 -7.20 -11.45 -13.86
C ARG A 116 -8.41 -11.77 -12.98
N GLU A 117 -8.35 -12.83 -12.20
CA GLU A 117 -9.39 -13.22 -11.24
C GLU A 117 -9.66 -12.10 -10.23
N GLN A 118 -8.62 -11.51 -9.65
CA GLN A 118 -8.75 -10.38 -8.74
C GLN A 118 -9.41 -9.17 -9.40
N LYS A 119 -9.06 -8.85 -10.65
CA LYS A 119 -9.70 -7.77 -11.40
C LYS A 119 -11.17 -8.06 -11.68
N GLU A 120 -11.52 -9.29 -12.02
CA GLU A 120 -12.90 -9.70 -12.26
C GLU A 120 -13.72 -9.65 -10.96
N LEU A 121 -13.19 -10.17 -9.86
CA LEU A 121 -13.79 -10.06 -8.53
C LEU A 121 -14.01 -8.59 -8.14
N GLN A 122 -13.03 -7.73 -8.41
CA GLN A 122 -13.17 -6.30 -8.14
C GLN A 122 -14.28 -5.68 -8.98
N ARG A 123 -14.37 -6.01 -10.28
CA ARG A 123 -15.49 -5.54 -11.12
C ARG A 123 -16.85 -6.00 -10.60
N ARG A 124 -16.97 -7.24 -10.13
CA ARG A 124 -18.21 -7.77 -9.54
C ARG A 124 -18.59 -6.99 -8.27
N ARG A 125 -17.61 -6.69 -7.41
CA ARG A 125 -17.79 -5.86 -6.21
C ARG A 125 -18.23 -4.45 -6.55
N ASP A 126 -17.57 -3.82 -7.51
CA ASP A 126 -17.85 -2.44 -7.91
C ASP A 126 -19.23 -2.31 -8.57
N ALA A 127 -19.68 -3.35 -9.30
CA ALA A 127 -21.01 -3.40 -9.90
C ALA A 127 -22.14 -3.55 -8.88
N ARG A 128 -21.86 -4.11 -7.69
CA ARG A 128 -22.85 -4.23 -6.62
C ARG A 128 -23.07 -2.88 -5.94
N THR A 129 -24.34 -2.55 -5.73
CA THR A 129 -24.78 -1.36 -5.00
C THR A 129 -25.52 -1.80 -3.75
N PRO A 130 -24.98 -1.54 -2.54
CA PRO A 130 -25.65 -1.94 -1.30
C PRO A 130 -26.90 -1.06 -1.07
N PRO A 131 -28.04 -1.64 -0.68
CA PRO A 131 -29.24 -0.88 -0.33
C PRO A 131 -29.07 -0.18 1.03
N GLU A 132 -29.77 0.94 1.21
CA GLU A 132 -29.73 1.74 2.45
C GLU A 132 -30.71 1.22 3.52
N ASP A 133 -31.79 0.58 3.12
CA ASP A 133 -32.83 0.07 4.03
C ASP A 133 -32.32 -1.16 4.81
N PRO A 134 -32.35 -1.18 6.17
CA PRO A 134 -31.86 -2.30 6.97
C PRO A 134 -32.45 -3.66 6.61
N GLN A 135 -33.72 -3.70 6.17
CA GLN A 135 -34.34 -4.96 5.73
C GLN A 135 -33.74 -5.47 4.44
N GLN A 136 -33.64 -4.60 3.44
CA GLN A 136 -33.05 -4.94 2.14
C GLN A 136 -31.54 -5.23 2.27
N LEU A 137 -30.87 -4.63 3.26
CA LEU A 137 -29.48 -4.90 3.54
C LEU A 137 -29.27 -6.32 4.07
N VAL A 138 -30.16 -6.83 4.92
CA VAL A 138 -30.10 -8.23 5.37
C VAL A 138 -30.27 -9.19 4.19
N THR A 139 -31.25 -8.94 3.30
CA THR A 139 -31.45 -9.80 2.12
C THR A 139 -30.24 -9.75 1.19
N PHE A 140 -29.67 -8.54 0.97
CA PHE A 140 -28.45 -8.37 0.20
C PHE A 140 -27.30 -9.23 0.75
N PHE A 141 -27.12 -9.26 2.08
CA PHE A 141 -26.08 -10.08 2.70
C PHE A 141 -26.33 -11.58 2.62
N LEU A 142 -27.59 -12.02 2.60
CA LEU A 142 -27.93 -13.44 2.43
C LEU A 142 -27.67 -13.93 0.99
N ASP A 143 -27.76 -13.05 0.01
CA ASP A 143 -27.47 -13.38 -1.40
C ASP A 143 -25.96 -13.43 -1.70
N LEU A 144 -25.12 -12.95 -0.78
CA LEU A 144 -23.66 -12.95 -0.95
C LEU A 144 -23.03 -14.29 -0.56
N PRO A 145 -21.96 -14.72 -1.26
CA PRO A 145 -21.15 -15.83 -0.79
C PRO A 145 -20.40 -15.45 0.50
N GLY A 146 -20.20 -16.41 1.39
CA GLY A 146 -19.61 -16.18 2.72
C GLY A 146 -18.26 -15.45 2.71
N GLU A 147 -17.43 -15.70 1.70
CA GLU A 147 -16.12 -15.05 1.53
C GLU A 147 -16.22 -13.55 1.21
N GLU A 148 -17.33 -13.11 0.59
CA GLU A 148 -17.55 -11.71 0.21
C GLU A 148 -18.19 -10.89 1.33
N ILE A 149 -18.82 -11.53 2.31
CA ILE A 149 -19.46 -10.85 3.44
C ILE A 149 -18.46 -9.94 4.15
N ALA A 150 -17.24 -10.40 4.39
CA ALA A 150 -16.22 -9.60 5.06
C ALA A 150 -15.85 -8.32 4.29
N TRP A 151 -15.79 -8.40 2.96
CA TRP A 151 -15.49 -7.25 2.11
C TRP A 151 -16.66 -6.27 2.05
N GLU A 152 -17.88 -6.78 1.85
CA GLU A 152 -19.08 -5.94 1.75
C GLU A 152 -19.44 -5.32 3.11
N ALA A 153 -19.21 -6.04 4.22
CA ALA A 153 -19.37 -5.50 5.57
C ALA A 153 -18.39 -4.35 5.85
N ALA A 154 -17.15 -4.44 5.35
CA ALA A 154 -16.20 -3.33 5.46
C ALA A 154 -16.64 -2.10 4.66
N ARG A 155 -17.19 -2.29 3.45
CA ARG A 155 -17.74 -1.21 2.62
C ARG A 155 -19.00 -0.59 3.24
N CYS A 156 -19.87 -1.43 3.80
CA CYS A 156 -21.13 -1.02 4.42
C CYS A 156 -21.00 -0.68 5.91
N ALA A 157 -19.77 -0.62 6.46
CA ALA A 157 -19.52 -0.26 7.86
C ALA A 157 -20.31 0.97 8.37
N PRO A 158 -20.50 2.08 7.62
CA PRO A 158 -21.33 3.18 8.09
C PRO A 158 -22.84 2.87 8.14
N LEU A 159 -23.33 1.93 7.31
CA LEU A 159 -24.73 1.50 7.27
C LEU A 159 -25.05 0.45 8.35
N LEU A 160 -24.04 -0.31 8.79
CA LEU A 160 -24.12 -1.33 9.83
C LEU A 160 -24.23 -0.73 11.24
N THR A 161 -25.28 0.07 11.44
CA THR A 161 -25.60 0.73 12.71
C THR A 161 -26.24 -0.24 13.71
N PRO A 162 -26.34 0.12 15.00
CA PRO A 162 -27.08 -0.70 15.98
C PRO A 162 -28.53 -0.99 15.57
N ALA A 163 -29.16 -0.10 14.80
CA ALA A 163 -30.51 -0.29 14.28
C ALA A 163 -30.59 -1.47 13.30
N PHE A 164 -29.55 -1.70 12.49
CA PHE A 164 -29.46 -2.86 11.61
C PHE A 164 -29.41 -4.17 12.41
N PHE A 165 -28.56 -4.24 13.43
CA PHE A 165 -28.45 -5.44 14.28
C PHE A 165 -29.75 -5.74 15.04
N LEU A 166 -30.42 -4.70 15.56
CA LEU A 166 -31.75 -4.87 16.16
C LEU A 166 -32.75 -5.46 15.16
N GLN A 167 -32.67 -5.04 13.90
CA GLN A 167 -33.54 -5.56 12.85
C GLN A 167 -33.20 -7.00 12.49
N LEU A 168 -31.91 -7.36 12.40
CA LEU A 168 -31.46 -8.73 12.19
C LEU A 168 -31.89 -9.65 13.35
N ASP A 169 -31.74 -9.20 14.60
CA ASP A 169 -32.17 -9.93 15.78
C ASP A 169 -33.71 -10.13 15.82
N ARG A 170 -34.49 -9.15 15.32
CA ARG A 170 -35.94 -9.31 15.14
C ARG A 170 -36.29 -10.38 14.11
N ILE A 171 -35.60 -10.41 12.96
CA ILE A 171 -35.82 -11.44 11.93
C ILE A 171 -35.47 -12.82 12.48
N ILE A 172 -34.33 -12.93 13.16
CA ILE A 172 -33.91 -14.17 13.83
C ILE A 172 -34.98 -14.58 14.86
N GLY A 173 -35.45 -13.66 15.69
CA GLY A 173 -36.52 -13.92 16.66
C GLY A 173 -37.82 -14.40 15.99
N ALA A 174 -38.24 -13.76 14.91
CA ALA A 174 -39.43 -14.14 14.17
C ALA A 174 -39.31 -15.56 13.59
N GLU A 175 -38.14 -15.93 13.06
CA GLU A 175 -37.87 -17.27 12.54
C GLU A 175 -37.80 -18.32 13.65
N ARG A 176 -37.19 -17.99 14.81
CA ARG A 176 -37.11 -18.87 15.99
C ARG A 176 -38.49 -19.22 16.55
N PHE A 177 -39.38 -18.23 16.62
CA PHE A 177 -40.72 -18.38 17.22
C PHE A 177 -41.83 -18.58 16.18
N ALA A 178 -41.47 -18.86 14.92
CA ALA A 178 -42.45 -19.20 13.90
C ALA A 178 -43.18 -20.50 14.24
N ALA A 179 -44.44 -20.61 13.82
CA ALA A 179 -45.25 -21.83 14.04
C ALA A 179 -44.62 -23.09 13.41
N LYS A 180 -43.83 -22.91 12.34
CA LYS A 180 -43.00 -23.94 11.72
C LYS A 180 -41.60 -23.36 11.50
N PRO A 181 -40.66 -23.55 12.43
CA PRO A 181 -39.32 -22.99 12.32
C PRO A 181 -38.52 -23.73 11.26
N ASP A 182 -37.88 -23.01 10.34
CA ASP A 182 -36.89 -23.58 9.44
C ASP A 182 -35.50 -23.53 10.11
N ALA A 183 -35.04 -24.68 10.57
CA ALA A 183 -33.74 -24.81 11.24
C ALA A 183 -32.55 -24.46 10.32
N THR A 184 -32.69 -24.61 9.00
CA THR A 184 -31.62 -24.29 8.05
C THR A 184 -31.49 -22.78 7.89
N ARG A 185 -32.62 -22.11 7.65
CA ARG A 185 -32.69 -20.65 7.53
C ARG A 185 -32.24 -19.95 8.81
N LEU A 186 -32.65 -20.48 9.97
CA LEU A 186 -32.24 -19.95 11.26
C LEU A 186 -30.72 -19.95 11.41
N LYS A 187 -30.06 -21.08 11.11
CA LYS A 187 -28.60 -21.19 11.18
C LYS A 187 -27.90 -20.22 10.23
N GLN A 188 -28.44 -20.02 9.02
CA GLN A 188 -27.89 -19.06 8.07
C GLN A 188 -27.93 -17.62 8.62
N LEU A 189 -29.05 -17.22 9.23
CA LEU A 189 -29.18 -15.89 9.82
C LEU A 189 -28.27 -15.67 11.04
N GLU A 190 -28.13 -16.68 11.90
CA GLU A 190 -27.23 -16.65 13.05
C GLU A 190 -25.76 -16.58 12.61
N GLN A 191 -25.39 -17.41 11.63
CA GLN A 191 -24.06 -17.38 11.03
C GLN A 191 -23.76 -16.02 10.40
N LEU A 192 -24.73 -15.44 9.67
CA LEU A 192 -24.58 -14.12 9.07
C LEU A 192 -24.30 -13.04 10.11
N ARG A 193 -25.03 -13.07 11.23
CA ARG A 193 -24.83 -12.13 12.35
C ARG A 193 -23.40 -12.22 12.89
N ASP A 194 -22.88 -13.42 13.07
CA ASP A 194 -21.53 -13.65 13.57
C ASP A 194 -20.47 -13.20 12.56
N ASP A 195 -20.66 -13.49 11.27
CA ASP A 195 -19.71 -13.14 10.21
C ASP A 195 -19.61 -11.62 10.01
N ILE A 196 -20.74 -10.90 10.04
CA ILE A 196 -20.74 -9.43 10.00
C ILE A 196 -20.02 -8.85 11.22
N THR A 197 -20.26 -9.41 12.41
CA THR A 197 -19.63 -8.93 13.65
C THR A 197 -18.12 -9.10 13.60
N LYS A 198 -17.65 -10.29 13.22
CA LYS A 198 -16.21 -10.59 13.04
C LYS A 198 -15.58 -9.69 11.97
N ALA A 199 -16.29 -9.42 10.88
CA ALA A 199 -15.80 -8.54 9.83
C ALA A 199 -15.59 -7.10 10.34
N LEU A 200 -16.55 -6.56 11.10
CA LEU A 200 -16.43 -5.21 11.68
C LEU A 200 -15.31 -5.13 12.71
N GLU A 201 -15.12 -6.15 13.54
CA GLU A 201 -13.98 -6.23 14.45
C GLU A 201 -12.66 -6.27 13.69
N GLY A 202 -12.57 -7.07 12.62
CA GLY A 202 -11.40 -7.12 11.75
C GLY A 202 -11.08 -5.77 11.10
N VAL A 203 -12.09 -5.01 10.68
CA VAL A 203 -11.91 -3.64 10.16
C VAL A 203 -11.36 -2.71 11.24
N LYS A 204 -11.90 -2.75 12.46
CA LYS A 204 -11.42 -1.94 13.58
C LYS A 204 -9.96 -2.23 13.92
N THR A 205 -9.58 -3.51 13.96
CA THR A 205 -8.20 -3.93 14.22
C THR A 205 -7.24 -3.42 13.14
N LYS A 206 -7.59 -3.62 11.86
CA LYS A 206 -6.77 -3.12 10.74
C LYS A 206 -6.66 -1.59 10.73
N LEU A 207 -7.71 -0.89 11.11
CA LEU A 207 -7.70 0.57 11.21
C LEU A 207 -6.77 1.05 12.33
N ALA A 208 -6.76 0.34 13.48
CA ALA A 208 -5.83 0.59 14.58
C ALA A 208 -4.36 0.24 14.26
N GLU A 209 -4.13 -0.68 13.32
CA GLU A 209 -2.79 -1.03 12.84
C GLU A 209 -2.26 -0.05 11.78
N THR A 210 -3.13 0.58 10.99
CA THR A 210 -2.69 1.33 9.80
C THR A 210 -2.98 2.83 9.86
N VAL A 211 -4.21 3.22 10.18
CA VAL A 211 -4.65 4.62 10.11
C VAL A 211 -4.25 5.37 11.38
N THR A 212 -4.52 4.80 12.56
CA THR A 212 -4.23 5.49 13.82
C THR A 212 -2.74 5.76 14.03
N PRO A 213 -1.79 4.87 13.66
CA PRO A 213 -0.37 5.17 13.79
C PRO A 213 0.08 6.21 12.77
N ALA A 214 -0.50 6.20 11.56
CA ALA A 214 -0.20 7.20 10.52
C ALA A 214 -0.67 8.60 10.93
N GLU A 215 -1.88 8.74 11.47
CA GLU A 215 -2.40 10.01 11.98
C GLU A 215 -1.58 10.51 13.17
N SER A 216 -1.24 9.62 14.09
CA SER A 216 -0.41 9.94 15.25
C SER A 216 0.99 10.40 14.84
N LEU A 217 1.63 9.70 13.90
CA LEU A 217 2.95 10.05 13.40
C LEU A 217 2.93 11.39 12.67
N LYS A 218 1.91 11.64 11.85
CA LYS A 218 1.70 12.94 11.20
C LYS A 218 1.59 14.06 12.23
N GLY A 219 0.84 13.86 13.31
CA GLY A 219 0.74 14.81 14.42
C GLY A 219 2.10 15.10 15.07
N VAL A 220 2.87 14.06 15.39
CA VAL A 220 4.21 14.18 15.99
C VAL A 220 5.20 14.91 15.06
N LEU A 221 5.14 14.64 13.75
CA LEU A 221 6.03 15.28 12.78
C LEU A 221 5.70 16.76 12.53
N GLN A 222 4.42 17.14 12.65
CA GLN A 222 3.97 18.53 12.52
C GLN A 222 4.17 19.35 13.79
N ALA A 223 4.26 18.70 14.95
CA ALA A 223 4.48 19.37 16.23
C ALA A 223 5.82 20.13 16.24
N ARG A 224 5.80 21.34 16.84
CA ARG A 224 7.02 22.13 17.08
C ARG A 224 7.99 21.36 17.97
N ASP A 225 7.48 20.80 19.07
CA ASP A 225 8.24 20.05 20.07
C ASP A 225 7.89 18.56 20.01
N LYS A 226 8.62 17.83 19.17
CA LYS A 226 8.35 16.42 18.88
C LYS A 226 8.42 15.51 20.11
N LYS A 227 9.29 15.83 21.07
CA LYS A 227 9.43 15.06 22.33
C LYS A 227 8.21 15.22 23.23
N ALA A 228 7.68 16.44 23.36
CA ALA A 228 6.46 16.69 24.13
C ALA A 228 5.27 16.00 23.48
N ALA A 229 5.15 16.08 22.15
CA ALA A 229 4.11 15.38 21.39
C ALA A 229 4.18 13.84 21.55
N LEU A 230 5.39 13.26 21.54
CA LEU A 230 5.57 11.83 21.82
C LEU A 230 5.18 11.46 23.25
N LEU A 231 5.48 12.31 24.24
CA LEU A 231 5.10 12.07 25.64
C LEU A 231 3.58 12.13 25.82
N GLU A 232 2.90 13.08 25.18
CA GLU A 232 1.44 13.14 25.17
C GLU A 232 0.82 11.91 24.49
N LEU A 233 1.42 11.44 23.40
CA LEU A 233 0.97 10.25 22.68
C LEU A 233 1.18 8.97 23.51
N ALA A 234 2.32 8.88 24.21
CA ALA A 234 2.62 7.81 25.16
C ALA A 234 1.56 7.76 26.27
N GLY A 235 1.18 8.92 26.81
CA GLY A 235 0.13 9.02 27.84
C GLY A 235 -1.25 8.55 27.38
N LYS A 236 -1.50 8.48 26.07
CA LYS A 236 -2.75 7.98 25.47
C LYS A 236 -2.64 6.52 24.99
N ASN A 237 -1.55 5.81 25.31
CA ASN A 237 -1.23 4.48 24.76
C ASN A 237 -1.19 4.44 23.22
N GLY A 238 -0.83 5.56 22.58
CA GLY A 238 -0.76 5.68 21.13
C GLY A 238 0.56 5.19 20.51
N ILE A 239 1.51 4.75 21.34
CA ILE A 239 2.79 4.19 20.90
C ILE A 239 2.69 2.66 20.98
N ASN A 240 2.20 2.06 19.90
CA ASN A 240 2.06 0.61 19.75
C ASN A 240 3.12 0.05 18.77
N ALA A 241 3.19 -1.28 18.65
CA ALA A 241 4.11 -1.95 17.73
C ALA A 241 3.96 -1.45 16.27
N ALA A 242 2.72 -1.21 15.84
CA ALA A 242 2.41 -0.69 14.51
C ALA A 242 3.01 0.71 14.25
N PHE A 243 3.01 1.60 15.26
CA PHE A 243 3.65 2.91 15.17
C PHE A 243 5.16 2.83 14.95
N ILE A 244 5.84 1.90 15.65
CA ILE A 244 7.28 1.68 15.49
C ILE A 244 7.60 1.06 14.12
N GLN A 245 6.80 0.08 13.67
CA GLN A 245 6.95 -0.53 12.35
C GLN A 245 6.82 0.52 11.23
N LEU A 246 5.82 1.40 11.33
CA LEU A 246 5.63 2.49 10.37
C LEU A 246 6.83 3.46 10.34
N LEU A 247 7.46 3.73 11.49
CA LEU A 247 8.70 4.51 11.54
C LEU A 247 9.86 3.79 10.85
N ASP A 248 10.02 2.49 11.08
CA ASP A 248 11.08 1.68 10.47
C ASP A 248 10.92 1.61 8.94
N GLU A 249 9.70 1.43 8.44
CA GLU A 249 9.37 1.47 7.01
C GLU A 249 9.67 2.85 6.39
N ASN A 250 9.32 3.94 7.08
CA ASN A 250 9.62 5.29 6.63
C ASN A 250 11.13 5.60 6.62
N ILE A 251 11.88 5.09 7.59
CA ILE A 251 13.34 5.19 7.61
C ILE A 251 13.96 4.45 6.41
N ALA A 252 13.48 3.23 6.12
CA ALA A 252 13.96 2.44 4.99
C ALA A 252 13.65 3.13 3.65
N THR A 253 12.42 3.62 3.45
CA THR A 253 12.03 4.33 2.22
C THR A 253 12.78 5.67 2.06
N ALA A 254 12.99 6.44 3.13
CA ALA A 254 13.78 7.66 3.09
C ALA A 254 15.26 7.39 2.79
N GLY A 255 15.81 6.28 3.31
CA GLY A 255 17.17 5.82 3.01
C GLY A 255 17.33 5.43 1.54
N ALA A 256 16.37 4.68 0.97
CA ALA A 256 16.34 4.35 -0.45
C ALA A 256 16.25 5.62 -1.34
N ALA A 257 15.51 6.64 -0.88
CA ALA A 257 15.41 7.94 -1.53
C ALA A 257 16.58 8.91 -1.24
N GLN A 258 17.62 8.47 -0.52
CA GLN A 258 18.81 9.25 -0.14
C GLN A 258 18.51 10.54 0.66
N GLN A 259 17.40 10.58 1.39
CA GLN A 259 17.02 11.74 2.21
C GLN A 259 17.64 11.66 3.61
N GLN A 260 18.96 11.88 3.72
CA GLN A 260 19.73 11.68 4.95
C GLN A 260 19.19 12.47 6.16
N LYS A 261 18.76 13.73 5.95
CA LYS A 261 18.18 14.56 7.01
C LYS A 261 16.89 13.97 7.59
N ALA A 262 16.06 13.35 6.76
CA ALA A 262 14.82 12.71 7.21
C ALA A 262 15.15 11.44 8.01
N VAL A 263 16.10 10.64 7.54
CA VAL A 263 16.59 9.44 8.22
C VAL A 263 17.12 9.78 9.62
N GLU A 264 17.95 10.81 9.76
CA GLU A 264 18.48 11.24 11.07
C GLU A 264 17.39 11.69 12.04
N VAL A 265 16.37 12.39 11.54
CA VAL A 265 15.26 12.87 12.39
C VAL A 265 14.38 11.70 12.81
N MET A 266 14.03 10.80 11.90
CA MET A 266 13.16 9.65 12.19
C MET A 266 13.85 8.60 13.05
N THR A 267 15.15 8.34 12.87
CA THR A 267 15.92 7.42 13.74
C THR A 267 15.97 7.91 15.18
N LYS A 268 16.15 9.23 15.40
CA LYS A 268 16.07 9.84 16.74
C LYS A 268 14.67 9.72 17.35
N LEU A 269 13.62 9.95 16.55
CA LEU A 269 12.24 9.78 17.01
C LEU A 269 11.93 8.33 17.38
N ARG A 270 12.38 7.38 16.56
CA ARG A 270 12.22 5.94 16.79
C ARG A 270 12.88 5.50 18.10
N ALA A 271 14.10 5.97 18.37
CA ALA A 271 14.81 5.69 19.61
C ALA A 271 14.11 6.26 20.87
N GLU A 272 13.48 7.43 20.74
CA GLU A 272 12.73 8.02 21.85
C GLU A 272 11.37 7.33 22.04
N ALA A 273 10.66 7.03 20.94
CA ALA A 273 9.38 6.34 20.95
C ALA A 273 9.49 4.91 21.49
N SER A 274 10.58 4.19 21.20
CA SER A 274 10.80 2.83 21.70
C SER A 274 10.88 2.74 23.23
N ARG A 275 11.19 3.85 23.92
CA ARG A 275 11.18 3.90 25.39
C ARG A 275 9.78 3.85 25.99
N TYR A 276 8.78 4.22 25.20
CA TYR A 276 7.38 4.29 25.58
C TYR A 276 6.54 3.20 24.94
N LEU A 277 7.18 2.18 24.35
CA LEU A 277 6.49 1.03 23.80
C LEU A 277 5.82 0.28 24.95
N THR A 278 4.51 0.34 24.99
CA THR A 278 3.70 -0.48 25.89
C THR A 278 3.50 -1.85 25.24
N ALA A 279 3.85 -2.89 26.00
CA ALA A 279 3.61 -4.29 25.62
C ALA A 279 2.13 -4.65 25.79
#